data_AF-A0A1V2I572-F1
#
_entry.id   AF-A0A1V2I572-F1
#
_cell.length_a   1.000
_cell.length_b   1.000
_cell.length_c   1.000
_cell.angle_alpha   90.00
_cell.angle_beta   90.00
_cell.angle_gamma   90.00
#
_symmetry.space_group_name_H-M   'P 1'
#
loop_
_entity.id
_entity.type
_entity.pdbx_description
1 polymer ?
#
loop_
_entity_poly.entity_id
_entity_poly.type
_entity_poly.pdbx_seq_one_letter_code
_entity_poly.pdbx_strand_id
1 'polypeptide(L)' 'MELVPLAATACAAANCPTVFSAADGSLVVQGYVVPAQADVPAGEARVRIPRELLLQAARELPEWS' A
#
# COMPACT_ATOMS: atom_id res chain seq x y z
N MET A 1 -14.57 -5.56 -1.08
CA MET A 1 -14.02 -4.34 -1.72
C MET A 1 -13.24 -4.81 -2.95
N GLU A 2 -13.52 -4.24 -4.11
CA GLU A 2 -12.70 -4.48 -5.31
C GLU A 2 -11.44 -3.61 -5.21
N LEU A 3 -10.27 -4.22 -5.42
CA LEU A 3 -8.96 -3.57 -5.31
C LEU A 3 -8.26 -3.64 -6.66
N VAL A 4 -7.88 -2.50 -7.21
CA VAL A 4 -7.13 -2.42 -8.47
C VAL A 4 -5.66 -2.13 -8.13
N PRO A 5 -4.70 -2.96 -8.58
CA PRO A 5 -3.29 -2.68 -8.36
C PRO A 5 -2.89 -1.35 -8.98
N LEU A 6 -2.34 -0.46 -8.15
CA LEU A 6 -1.81 0.84 -8.57
C LEU A 6 -0.28 0.79 -8.71
N ALA A 7 0.41 0.05 -7.83
CA ALA A 7 1.82 -0.21 -7.99
C ALA A 7 2.16 -1.50 -7.28
N ALA A 8 3.04 -2.31 -7.87
CA ALA A 8 3.45 -3.58 -7.30
C ALA A 8 4.97 -3.72 -7.37
N THR A 9 5.57 -4.30 -6.33
CA THR A 9 6.98 -4.67 -6.39
C THR A 9 7.14 -5.84 -7.35
N ALA A 10 8.01 -5.69 -8.37
CA ALA A 10 8.37 -6.81 -9.22
C ALA A 10 9.12 -7.86 -8.41
N CYS A 11 8.54 -9.06 -8.28
CA CYS A 11 9.13 -10.15 -7.53
C CYS A 11 8.60 -11.50 -8.03
N ALA A 12 9.35 -12.58 -7.76
CA ALA A 12 8.96 -13.93 -8.14
C ALA A 12 7.99 -14.62 -7.17
N ALA A 13 7.62 -13.96 -6.06
CA ALA A 13 6.76 -14.53 -5.03
C ALA A 13 5.35 -13.92 -5.07
N ALA A 14 4.33 -14.69 -4.70
CA ALA A 14 2.93 -14.26 -4.80
C ALA A 14 2.53 -13.14 -3.79
N ASN A 15 3.33 -12.87 -2.76
CA ASN A 15 2.94 -12.03 -1.61
C ASN A 15 3.73 -10.72 -1.51
N CYS A 16 3.94 -10.04 -2.63
CA CYS A 16 4.75 -8.83 -2.62
C CYS A 16 3.98 -7.57 -2.20
N PRO A 17 4.67 -6.63 -1.52
CA PRO A 17 4.09 -5.34 -1.21
C PRO A 17 3.50 -4.69 -2.47
N THR A 18 2.27 -4.22 -2.33
CA THR A 18 1.44 -3.67 -3.41
C THR A 18 0.59 -2.54 -2.85
N VAL A 19 0.46 -1.46 -3.61
CA VAL A 19 -0.50 -0.39 -3.34
C VAL A 19 -1.67 -0.56 -4.30
N PHE A 20 -2.88 -0.50 -3.76
CA PHE A 20 -4.11 -0.65 -4.52
C PHE A 20 -4.95 0.62 -4.41
N SER A 21 -5.69 0.94 -5.47
CA SER A 21 -6.82 1.86 -5.40
C SER A 21 -8.10 1.10 -5.09
N ALA A 22 -8.95 1.73 -4.28
CA ALA A 22 -10.30 1.26 -3.99
C ALA A 22 -11.35 2.15 -4.68
N ALA A 23 -12.55 1.61 -4.87
CA ALA A 23 -13.64 2.31 -5.56
C ALA A 23 -14.12 3.59 -4.84
N ASP A 24 -13.85 3.73 -3.54
CA ASP A 24 -14.18 4.91 -2.73
C ASP A 24 -13.11 6.02 -2.81
N GLY A 25 -12.09 5.85 -3.67
CA GLY A 25 -10.99 6.80 -3.82
C GLY A 25 -9.89 6.64 -2.78
N SER A 26 -10.03 5.73 -1.82
CA SER A 26 -8.99 5.42 -0.84
C SER A 26 -7.89 4.52 -1.44
N LEU A 27 -6.77 4.43 -0.71
CA LEU A 27 -5.67 3.53 -1.03
C LEU A 27 -5.57 2.43 0.02
N VAL A 28 -5.32 1.21 -0.45
CA VAL A 28 -5.01 0.07 0.41
C VAL A 28 -3.55 -0.32 0.19
N VAL A 29 -2.80 -0.45 1.28
CA VAL A 29 -1.36 -0.74 1.23
C VAL A 29 -1.09 -2.11 1.84
N GLN A 30 -0.61 -3.03 1.01
CA GLN A 30 -0.09 -4.32 1.45
C GLN A 30 1.42 -4.19 1.73
N GLY A 31 1.84 -4.63 2.92
CA GLY A 31 3.23 -4.69 3.31
C GLY A 31 3.45 -5.59 4.52
N TYR A 32 4.65 -5.56 5.08
CA TYR A 32 4.99 -6.35 6.25
C TYR A 32 4.69 -5.57 7.52
N VAL A 33 3.84 -6.10 8.40
CA VAL A 33 3.55 -5.44 9.68
C VAL A 33 4.86 -5.23 10.46
N VAL A 34 5.07 -4.01 10.94
CA VAL A 34 6.21 -3.71 11.83
C VAL A 34 5.75 -3.67 13.28
N PRO A 35 6.60 -4.10 14.22
CA PRO A 35 6.30 -3.94 15.64
C PRO A 35 6.00 -2.47 15.97
N ALA A 36 4.98 -2.27 16.81
CA ALA A 36 4.60 -0.94 17.26
C ALA A 36 5.76 -0.31 18.06
N GLN A 37 6.32 0.78 17.56
CA GLN A 37 7.26 1.64 18.30
C GLN A 37 6.54 2.66 19.19
N ALA A 38 5.24 2.85 18.93
CA ALA A 38 4.30 3.67 19.67
C ALA A 38 2.91 3.06 19.44
N ASP A 39 1.95 3.33 20.32
CA ASP A 39 0.60 2.76 20.21
C ASP A 39 0.00 2.98 18.82
N VAL A 40 -0.52 1.89 18.26
CA VAL A 40 -1.30 1.87 17.01
C VAL A 40 -2.74 1.58 17.42
N PRO A 41 -3.72 2.41 17.00
CA PRO A 41 -5.12 2.20 17.38
C PRO A 41 -5.65 0.82 16.99
N ALA A 42 -6.68 0.37 17.70
CA ALA A 42 -7.34 -0.89 17.41
C ALA A 42 -7.88 -0.89 15.97
N GLY A 43 -7.51 -1.90 15.18
CA GLY A 43 -7.89 -2.00 13.77
C GLY A 43 -6.89 -1.40 12.79
N GLU A 44 -5.84 -0.71 13.26
CA GLU A 44 -4.77 -0.17 12.41
C GLU A 44 -3.50 -1.04 12.45
N ALA A 45 -2.69 -0.94 11.39
CA ALA A 45 -1.39 -1.58 11.33
C ALA A 45 -0.38 -0.67 10.64
N ARG A 46 0.86 -0.62 11.15
CA ARG A 46 2.00 -0.04 10.43
C ARG A 46 2.61 -1.13 9.57
N VAL A 47 2.78 -0.85 8.29
CA VAL A 47 3.42 -1.77 7.35
C VAL A 47 4.70 -1.18 6.78
N ARG A 48 5.71 -2.03 6.57
CA ARG A 48 6.92 -1.71 5.84
C ARG A 48 6.76 -2.13 4.39
N ILE A 49 7.00 -1.17 3.50
CA ILE A 49 7.04 -1.35 2.05
C ILE A 49 8.35 -0.78 1.49
N PRO A 50 8.82 -1.21 0.29
CA PRO A 50 9.92 -0.56 -0.40
C PRO A 50 9.59 0.90 -0.69
N ARG A 51 10.58 1.80 -0.57
CA ARG A 51 10.38 3.22 -0.83
C ARG A 51 9.95 3.47 -2.28
N GLU A 52 10.54 2.75 -3.20
CA GLU A 52 10.33 2.85 -4.63
C GLU A 52 8.88 2.51 -5.01
N LEU A 53 8.27 1.56 -4.30
CA LEU A 53 6.86 1.21 -4.46
C LEU A 53 5.94 2.39 -4.15
N LEU A 54 6.20 3.11 -3.05
CA LEU A 54 5.41 4.29 -2.68
C LEU A 54 5.58 5.41 -3.71
N LEU A 55 6.81 5.61 -4.20
CA LEU A 55 7.08 6.61 -5.23
C LEU A 55 6.42 6.27 -6.57
N GLN A 56 6.36 4.99 -6.94
CA GLN A 56 5.63 4.55 -8.12
C GLN A 56 4.14 4.81 -7.96
N ALA A 57 3.55 4.35 -6.85
CA ALA A 57 2.13 4.58 -6.57
C ALA A 57 1.77 6.07 -6.64
N ALA A 58 2.58 6.95 -6.05
CA ALA A 58 2.35 8.39 -6.07
C ALA A 58 2.34 9.01 -7.49
N ARG A 59 3.09 8.44 -8.44
CA ARG A 59 3.10 8.91 -9.85
C ARG A 59 1.88 8.41 -10.63
N GLU A 60 1.32 7.28 -10.23
CA GLU A 60 0.16 6.67 -10.88
C GLU A 60 -1.17 7.20 -10.33
N LEU A 61 -1.15 7.92 -9.21
CA LEU A 61 -2.33 8.61 -8.70
C LEU A 61 -2.77 9.69 -9.69
N PRO A 62 -4.01 9.64 -10.20
CA PRO A 62 -4.55 10.78 -10.94
C PRO A 62 -4.60 12.00 -10.02
N GLU A 63 -4.27 13.17 -10.55
CA GLU A 63 -4.41 14.43 -9.80
C GLU A 63 -5.85 14.54 -9.30
N TRP A 64 -6.04 14.70 -8.00
CA TRP A 64 -7.35 14.97 -7.42
C TRP A 64 -7.81 16.35 -7.91
N SER A 65 -8.72 16.36 -8.90
CA SER A 65 -9.41 17.56 -9.39
C SER A 65 -10.69 17.82 -8.61
#